data_AF-A0A1H3D3B7-F1
#
_entry.id   AF-A0A1H3D3B7-F1
#
_cell.length_a   1.000
_cell.length_b   1.000
_cell.length_c   1.000
_cell.angle_alpha   90.00
_cell.angle_beta   90.00
_cell.angle_gamma   90.00
#
_symmetry.space_group_name_H-M   'P 1'
#
loop_
_entity.id
_entity.type
_entity.pdbx_description
1 polymer ?
#
loop_
_entity_poly.entity_id
_entity_poly.type
_entity_poly.pdbx_seq_one_letter_code
_entity_poly.pdbx_strand_id
1 'polypeptide(L)'
;MAVPHGSDAPHVATLVAATAQQGDLANMARASLDAAGHRFIALDHVTPAQDHLRRHGETELIMALLSAVTETAPVQFSGFYPANIQAAPRSAEPVLTVEHLPLTPLDPDSKLPFWDRPWCPPELADILFDGPRRCFVVIDAATRKNLRGGFDIDALEMICDVSCLYNGAAAEDMREIAPYLVDITPFGQDGALIPAPLRDLFTKQWDGGACLFIRADTSMEALRRHLRHFLRIRSSDDADKWTFFRFWDPAVARVYFPGIATRPERVDRIFRLTPQLPLEIITGSVAQATRLFPREASGRLPKTAPITFDAQDHALMQEVADHAFRQETAAWLREAYPDRFQAFDPVQMDAAVAHIMAEGRRVKCALKDDYAFLAHVMLTLGGWFHISGHPADVHKVLRTHQGGLRAPLERAFMPAWEASPQAALMDQWDAVSAHITALPAAEQITPQAFTTFAQQFLPRHGNAVDAALAATKSDLGRLDLSQPDQGRLLVLTLVYGHRFYADPFRAWSTLPIADAINAAWADCFG
;
A
#
# COMPACT_ATOMS: atom_id res chain seq x y z
N MET A 1 0.38 7.18 23.21
CA MET A 1 -0.65 6.48 24.01
C MET A 1 -1.80 7.43 24.33
N ALA A 2 -3.03 6.96 24.19
CA ALA A 2 -4.26 7.72 24.42
C ALA A 2 -5.35 6.81 25.01
N VAL A 3 -6.47 7.35 25.51
CA VAL A 3 -7.62 6.57 25.98
C VAL A 3 -8.85 7.02 25.19
N PRO A 4 -9.65 6.12 24.60
CA PRO A 4 -10.93 6.51 23.99
C PRO A 4 -11.83 7.19 25.02
N HIS A 5 -12.56 8.22 24.61
CA HIS A 5 -13.57 8.84 25.48
C HIS A 5 -14.63 7.80 25.88
N GLY A 6 -14.88 7.65 27.18
CA GLY A 6 -15.82 6.66 27.71
C GLY A 6 -15.25 5.25 27.92
N SER A 7 -13.94 5.06 27.75
CA SER A 7 -13.21 3.83 28.12
C SER A 7 -12.10 4.17 29.10
N ASP A 8 -11.67 3.19 29.90
CA ASP A 8 -10.45 3.27 30.73
C ASP A 8 -9.28 2.45 30.13
N ALA A 9 -9.52 1.74 29.03
CA ALA A 9 -8.50 0.94 28.36
C ALA A 9 -7.57 1.84 27.52
N PRO A 10 -6.27 1.94 27.83
CA PRO A 10 -5.35 2.73 27.02
C PRO A 10 -5.18 2.10 25.65
N HIS A 11 -5.07 2.94 24.62
CA HIS A 11 -4.74 2.61 23.23
C HIS A 11 -3.36 3.21 22.85
N VAL A 12 -2.70 2.61 21.87
CA VAL A 12 -1.47 3.08 21.23
C VAL A 12 -1.75 3.34 19.76
N ALA A 13 -1.16 4.40 19.24
CA ALA A 13 -1.11 4.73 17.82
C ALA A 13 0.29 5.32 17.53
N THR A 14 0.80 5.07 16.33
CA THR A 14 1.95 5.78 15.77
C THR A 14 1.51 7.18 15.37
N LEU A 15 2.29 8.19 15.76
CA LEU A 15 2.03 9.60 15.47
C LEU A 15 3.15 10.15 14.61
N VAL A 16 2.79 10.85 13.53
CA VAL A 16 3.71 11.68 12.75
C VAL A 16 3.17 13.10 12.72
N ALA A 17 4.05 14.09 12.89
CA ALA A 17 3.65 15.48 12.87
C ALA A 17 4.76 16.38 12.32
N ALA A 18 4.35 17.48 11.67
CA ALA A 18 5.24 18.58 11.32
C ALA A 18 5.19 19.65 12.43
N THR A 19 6.31 19.90 13.09
CA THR A 19 6.45 20.95 14.10
C THR A 19 7.81 21.63 14.03
N ALA A 20 7.85 22.93 14.30
CA ALA A 20 9.08 23.72 14.38
C ALA A 20 9.84 23.49 15.70
N GLN A 21 9.15 23.07 16.77
CA GLN A 21 9.75 22.81 18.07
C GLN A 21 9.20 21.52 18.71
N GLN A 22 10.09 20.74 19.33
CA GLN A 22 9.73 19.47 19.96
C GLN A 22 8.72 19.64 21.13
N GLY A 23 8.73 20.80 21.79
CA GLY A 23 7.78 21.13 22.87
C GLY A 23 6.33 21.26 22.42
N ASP A 24 6.08 21.61 21.16
CA ASP A 24 4.72 21.80 20.63
C ASP A 24 4.05 20.47 20.27
N LEU A 25 4.84 19.41 20.05
CA LEU A 25 4.35 18.11 19.60
C LEU A 25 3.29 17.52 20.55
N ALA A 26 3.51 17.61 21.87
CA ALA A 26 2.58 17.08 22.85
C ALA A 26 1.25 17.86 22.86
N ASN A 27 1.29 19.17 22.61
CA ASN A 27 0.10 20.01 22.56
C ASN A 27 -0.70 19.76 21.28
N MET A 28 -0.01 19.66 20.14
CA MET A 28 -0.61 19.28 18.86
C MET A 28 -1.23 17.90 18.92
N ALA A 29 -0.50 16.91 19.45
CA ALA A 29 -1.00 15.55 19.66
C ALA A 29 -2.26 15.56 20.54
N ARG A 30 -2.26 16.33 21.64
CA ARG A 30 -3.42 16.43 22.54
C ARG A 30 -4.65 16.98 21.84
N ALA A 31 -4.51 18.09 21.10
CA ALA A 31 -5.63 18.69 20.37
C ALA A 31 -6.18 17.76 19.29
N SER A 32 -5.30 17.14 18.51
CA SER A 32 -5.72 16.24 17.43
C SER A 32 -6.31 14.92 17.95
N LEU A 33 -5.82 14.39 19.07
CA LEU A 33 -6.41 13.21 19.72
C LEU A 33 -7.80 13.49 20.26
N ASP A 34 -7.99 14.64 20.90
CA ASP A 34 -9.29 15.00 21.47
C ASP A 34 -10.35 15.15 20.37
N ALA A 35 -9.98 15.78 19.24
CA ALA A 35 -10.80 15.83 18.04
C ALA A 35 -11.09 14.44 17.43
N ALA A 36 -10.16 13.49 17.60
CA ALA A 36 -10.32 12.09 17.20
C ALA A 36 -11.05 11.23 18.26
N GLY A 37 -11.62 11.83 19.31
CA GLY A 37 -12.38 11.11 20.33
C GLY A 37 -11.52 10.40 21.38
N HIS A 38 -10.26 10.80 21.55
CA HIS A 38 -9.31 10.17 22.47
C HIS A 38 -8.64 11.19 23.39
N ARG A 39 -8.51 10.84 24.68
CA ARG A 39 -7.75 11.60 25.67
C ARG A 39 -6.26 11.24 25.60
N PHE A 40 -5.41 12.24 25.37
CA PHE A 40 -3.95 12.06 25.39
C PHE A 40 -3.43 11.56 26.76
N ILE A 41 -2.54 10.57 26.74
CA ILE A 41 -1.79 10.13 27.94
C ILE A 41 -0.32 10.57 27.83
N ALA A 42 0.40 10.04 26.84
CA ALA A 42 1.85 10.23 26.71
C ALA A 42 2.33 10.00 25.27
N LEU A 43 3.49 10.58 24.95
CA LEU A 43 4.29 10.24 23.78
C LEU A 43 5.51 9.45 24.24
N ASP A 44 5.74 8.31 23.60
CA ASP A 44 6.91 7.46 23.85
C ASP A 44 7.74 7.36 22.57
N HIS A 45 9.06 7.19 22.71
CA HIS A 45 9.99 6.99 21.59
C HIS A 45 9.97 8.07 20.50
N VAL A 46 9.76 9.33 20.90
CA VAL A 46 9.76 10.49 19.98
C VAL A 46 11.14 10.66 19.37
N THR A 47 11.20 10.59 18.04
CA THR A 47 12.43 10.78 17.26
C THR A 47 12.13 11.61 16.02
N PRO A 48 13.10 12.39 15.50
CA PRO A 48 12.98 13.00 14.19
C PRO A 48 12.74 11.94 13.11
N ALA A 49 11.86 12.22 12.15
CA ALA A 49 11.48 11.25 11.11
C ALA A 49 12.70 10.67 10.38
N GLN A 50 13.67 11.52 10.00
CA GLN A 50 14.91 11.09 9.34
C GLN A 50 15.77 10.16 10.20
N ASP A 51 15.73 10.30 11.52
CA ASP A 51 16.47 9.43 12.44
C ASP A 51 15.75 8.09 12.63
N HIS A 52 14.41 8.12 12.67
CA HIS A 52 13.60 6.91 12.72
C HIS A 52 13.83 6.05 11.46
N LEU A 53 13.72 6.66 10.27
CA LEU A 53 13.92 6.00 8.98
C LEU A 53 15.34 5.43 8.86
N ARG A 54 16.36 6.16 9.32
CA ARG A 54 17.74 5.65 9.33
C ARG A 54 17.94 4.43 10.23
N ARG A 55 17.23 4.36 11.37
CA ARG A 55 17.40 3.29 12.36
C ARG A 55 16.55 2.06 12.09
N HIS A 56 15.37 2.27 11.52
CA HIS A 56 14.34 1.23 11.41
C HIS A 56 13.96 0.92 9.95
N GLY A 57 14.56 1.62 8.98
CA GLY A 57 14.18 1.55 7.57
C GLY A 57 12.92 2.37 7.27
N GLU A 58 12.59 2.46 5.99
CA GLU A 58 11.31 2.99 5.55
C GLU A 58 10.24 1.90 5.76
N THR A 59 9.33 2.13 6.71
CA THR A 59 8.08 1.36 6.78
C THR A 59 6.99 2.13 6.05
N GLU A 60 6.12 1.42 5.34
CA GLU A 60 5.08 2.05 4.53
C GLU A 60 4.09 2.82 5.38
N LEU A 61 3.84 2.37 6.61
CA LEU A 61 3.02 3.10 7.57
C LEU A 61 3.63 4.48 7.88
N ILE A 62 4.94 4.54 8.14
CA ILE A 62 5.61 5.80 8.47
C ILE A 62 5.64 6.71 7.24
N MET A 63 5.92 6.18 6.05
CA MET A 63 5.88 6.96 4.81
C MET A 63 4.47 7.46 4.49
N ALA A 64 3.43 6.64 4.66
CA ALA A 64 2.04 7.04 4.47
C ALA A 64 1.63 8.19 5.41
N LEU A 65 2.01 8.07 6.69
CA LEU A 65 1.73 9.10 7.68
C LEU A 65 2.50 10.38 7.38
N LEU A 66 3.79 10.29 7.02
CA LEU A 66 4.62 11.43 6.63
C LEU A 66 4.04 12.17 5.42
N SER A 67 3.67 11.44 4.36
CA SER A 67 3.08 12.03 3.14
C SER A 67 1.70 12.62 3.37
N ALA A 68 0.98 12.17 4.40
CA ALA A 68 -0.33 12.71 4.76
C ALA A 68 -0.26 13.95 5.67
N VAL A 69 0.93 14.33 6.16
CA VAL A 69 1.09 15.57 6.93
C VAL A 69 1.01 16.77 5.97
N THR A 70 0.05 17.65 6.21
CA THR A 70 -0.13 18.89 5.45
C THR A 70 -0.23 20.09 6.40
N GLU A 71 -0.20 21.31 5.87
CA GLU A 71 -0.44 22.52 6.68
C GLU A 71 -1.79 22.48 7.41
N THR A 72 -2.82 21.87 6.79
CA THR A 72 -4.18 21.79 7.34
C THR A 72 -4.40 20.54 8.20
N ALA A 73 -3.53 19.54 8.09
CA ALA A 73 -3.52 18.33 8.91
C ALA A 73 -2.09 18.03 9.38
N PRO A 74 -1.55 18.84 10.32
CA PRO A 74 -0.13 18.80 10.68
C PRO A 74 0.22 17.62 11.59
N VAL A 75 -0.77 16.82 12.01
CA VAL A 75 -0.62 15.61 12.82
C VAL A 75 -1.42 14.49 12.17
N GLN A 76 -0.78 13.34 11.99
CA GLN A 76 -1.37 12.11 11.49
C GLN A 76 -1.17 10.99 12.50
N PHE A 77 -2.16 10.10 12.59
CA PHE A 77 -2.11 8.92 13.45
C PHE A 77 -2.32 7.66 12.62
N SER A 78 -1.69 6.58 13.03
CA SER A 78 -2.16 5.23 12.64
C SER A 78 -3.54 4.95 13.25
N GLY A 79 -4.06 3.74 13.02
CA GLY A 79 -5.16 3.22 13.83
C GLY A 79 -4.84 3.25 15.34
N PHE A 80 -5.89 3.29 16.17
CA PHE A 80 -5.79 3.16 17.63
C PHE A 80 -6.02 1.72 18.03
N TYR A 81 -5.08 1.17 18.78
CA TYR A 81 -5.12 -0.23 19.20
C TYR A 81 -4.93 -0.33 20.72
N PRO A 82 -5.68 -1.14 21.44
CA PRO A 82 -5.46 -1.46 22.85
C PRO A 82 -3.98 -1.66 23.21
N ALA A 83 -3.54 -0.88 24.19
CA ALA A 83 -2.19 -0.94 24.72
C ALA A 83 -2.05 -2.21 25.55
N ASN A 84 -1.14 -3.09 25.14
CA ASN A 84 -0.71 -4.16 26.01
C ASN A 84 0.22 -3.59 27.08
N ILE A 85 -0.33 -3.31 28.26
CA ILE A 85 0.41 -2.73 29.42
C ILE A 85 1.42 -3.74 30.00
N GLN A 86 1.31 -5.02 29.64
CA GLN A 86 2.35 -6.03 29.85
C GLN A 86 3.29 -6.05 28.63
N ALA A 87 4.07 -4.98 28.45
CA ALA A 87 5.05 -4.91 27.37
C ALA A 87 6.03 -6.08 27.51
N ALA A 88 5.98 -7.02 26.55
CA ALA A 88 6.94 -8.10 26.49
C ALA A 88 8.35 -7.52 26.25
N PRO A 89 9.41 -8.15 26.78
CA PRO A 89 10.75 -7.61 26.72
C PRO A 89 11.20 -7.41 25.27
N ARG A 90 11.64 -6.20 24.93
CA ARG A 90 12.28 -5.89 23.65
C ARG A 90 13.79 -6.01 23.78
N SER A 91 14.43 -6.59 22.77
CA SER A 91 15.87 -6.55 22.63
C SER A 91 16.29 -5.22 21.98
N ALA A 92 17.41 -4.65 22.43
CA ALA A 92 18.00 -3.46 21.81
C ALA A 92 18.51 -3.76 20.39
N GLU A 93 18.99 -4.97 20.16
CA GLU A 93 19.43 -5.45 18.85
C GLU A 93 18.43 -6.46 18.26
N PRO A 94 18.27 -6.52 16.93
CA PRO A 94 17.45 -7.54 16.27
C PRO A 94 17.93 -8.96 16.62
N VAL A 95 17.02 -9.78 17.12
CA VAL A 95 17.23 -11.21 17.40
C VAL A 95 16.80 -12.09 16.22
N LEU A 96 16.10 -11.53 15.25
CA LEU A 96 15.90 -12.10 13.91
C LEU A 96 16.83 -11.40 12.92
N THR A 97 17.60 -12.18 12.18
CA THR A 97 18.37 -11.69 11.04
C THR A 97 17.47 -11.66 9.81
N VAL A 98 17.51 -10.54 9.08
CA VAL A 98 16.84 -10.34 7.79
C VAL A 98 17.92 -10.06 6.76
N GLU A 99 18.09 -10.97 5.81
CA GLU A 99 19.05 -10.85 4.72
C GLU A 99 18.32 -10.72 3.39
N HIS A 100 18.68 -9.70 2.60
CA HIS A 100 18.17 -9.51 1.25
C HIS A 100 19.27 -9.90 0.26
N LEU A 101 18.95 -10.85 -0.62
CA LEU A 101 19.90 -11.46 -1.55
C LEU A 101 19.37 -11.26 -2.97
N PRO A 102 20.13 -10.61 -3.87
CA PRO A 102 19.72 -10.49 -5.26
C PRO A 102 19.70 -11.89 -5.90
N LEU A 103 18.70 -12.13 -6.74
CA LEU A 103 18.59 -13.34 -7.55
C LEU A 103 18.76 -12.99 -9.01
N THR A 104 19.38 -13.89 -9.78
CA THR A 104 19.34 -13.79 -11.24
C THR A 104 18.02 -14.36 -11.74
N PRO A 105 17.10 -13.53 -12.30
CA PRO A 105 15.83 -14.03 -12.81
C PRO A 105 16.03 -15.11 -13.88
N LEU A 106 15.18 -16.14 -13.87
CA LEU A 106 15.16 -17.13 -14.94
C LEU A 106 14.64 -16.50 -16.23
N ASP A 107 15.28 -16.79 -17.36
CA ASP A 107 14.87 -16.29 -18.68
C ASP A 107 13.50 -16.88 -19.09
N PRO A 108 12.43 -16.05 -19.11
CA PRO A 108 11.09 -16.53 -19.46
C PRO A 108 10.98 -16.92 -20.95
N ASP A 109 11.84 -16.36 -21.81
CA ASP A 109 11.86 -16.55 -23.26
C ASP A 109 12.86 -17.63 -23.70
N SER A 110 13.42 -18.38 -22.74
CA SER A 110 14.40 -19.43 -23.00
C SER A 110 13.87 -20.42 -24.05
N LYS A 111 14.59 -20.52 -25.17
CA LYS A 111 14.28 -21.45 -26.27
C LYS A 111 14.77 -22.89 -26.01
N LEU A 112 15.43 -23.13 -24.87
CA LEU A 112 15.85 -24.47 -24.48
C LEU A 112 14.63 -25.39 -24.35
N PRO A 113 14.77 -26.71 -24.59
CA PRO A 113 13.76 -27.67 -24.21
C PRO A 113 13.48 -27.60 -22.70
N PHE A 114 12.24 -27.91 -22.28
CA PHE A 114 11.83 -27.69 -20.89
C PHE A 114 12.70 -28.46 -19.88
N TRP A 115 13.28 -29.61 -20.23
CA TRP A 115 14.18 -30.38 -19.35
C TRP A 115 15.54 -29.70 -19.15
N ASP A 116 16.06 -28.98 -20.15
CA ASP A 116 17.35 -28.27 -20.10
C ASP A 116 17.23 -26.86 -19.51
N ARG A 117 16.01 -26.34 -19.32
CA ARG A 117 15.80 -25.03 -18.71
C ARG A 117 16.19 -25.05 -17.23
N PRO A 118 16.99 -24.06 -16.75
CA PRO A 118 17.17 -23.86 -15.33
C PRO A 118 15.80 -23.62 -14.69
N TRP A 119 15.54 -24.30 -13.59
CA TRP A 119 14.24 -24.28 -12.92
C TRP A 119 14.28 -23.52 -11.60
N CYS A 120 15.47 -23.19 -11.09
CA CYS A 120 15.69 -22.37 -9.91
C CYS A 120 16.88 -21.44 -10.21
N PRO A 121 16.83 -20.16 -9.83
CA PRO A 121 18.02 -19.32 -9.80
C PRO A 121 19.14 -20.00 -8.98
N PRO A 122 20.39 -20.00 -9.45
CA PRO A 122 21.48 -20.68 -8.75
C PRO A 122 21.67 -20.14 -7.34
N GLU A 123 21.54 -18.82 -7.14
CA GLU A 123 21.65 -18.19 -5.83
C GLU A 123 20.55 -18.67 -4.88
N LEU A 124 19.34 -18.89 -5.39
CA LEU A 124 18.23 -19.44 -4.60
C LEU A 124 18.44 -20.93 -4.33
N ALA A 125 18.96 -21.69 -5.28
CA ALA A 125 19.28 -23.10 -5.09
C ALA A 125 20.31 -23.29 -3.96
N ASP A 126 21.36 -22.47 -3.93
CA ASP A 126 22.35 -22.46 -2.85
C ASP A 126 21.69 -22.17 -1.49
N ILE A 127 20.83 -21.15 -1.42
CA ILE A 127 20.11 -20.81 -0.18
C ILE A 127 19.24 -21.98 0.30
N LEU A 128 18.53 -22.66 -0.60
CA LEU A 128 17.52 -23.67 -0.27
C LEU A 128 18.11 -25.05 0.02
N PHE A 129 19.14 -25.45 -0.74
CA PHE A 129 19.60 -26.83 -0.80
C PHE A 129 21.04 -27.03 -0.31
N ASP A 130 21.83 -25.98 -0.07
CA ASP A 130 23.20 -26.15 0.44
C ASP A 130 23.22 -26.62 1.91
N GLY A 131 23.99 -27.66 2.20
CA GLY A 131 24.12 -28.25 3.52
C GLY A 131 23.01 -29.26 3.91
N PRO A 132 23.05 -29.79 5.13
CA PRO A 132 22.28 -30.99 5.49
C PRO A 132 20.81 -30.73 5.85
N ARG A 133 20.36 -29.47 5.94
CA ARG A 133 19.00 -29.15 6.39
C ARG A 133 17.99 -29.47 5.30
N ARG A 134 16.86 -30.03 5.71
CA ARG A 134 15.71 -30.27 4.81
C ARG A 134 15.10 -28.96 4.37
N CYS A 135 14.58 -28.97 3.15
CA CYS A 135 13.89 -27.84 2.55
C CYS A 135 12.44 -28.20 2.28
N PHE A 136 11.54 -27.35 2.79
CA PHE A 136 10.11 -27.47 2.64
C PHE A 136 9.56 -26.23 1.95
N VAL A 137 8.37 -26.34 1.40
CA VAL A 137 7.60 -25.20 0.90
C VAL A 137 6.20 -25.22 1.49
N VAL A 138 5.71 -24.07 1.92
CA VAL A 138 4.29 -23.87 2.23
C VAL A 138 3.65 -23.24 0.99
N ILE A 139 2.68 -23.94 0.41
CA ILE A 139 1.93 -23.52 -0.77
C ILE A 139 0.55 -23.05 -0.34
N ASP A 140 0.15 -21.85 -0.75
CA ASP A 140 -1.23 -21.38 -0.63
C ASP A 140 -2.06 -21.93 -1.79
N ALA A 141 -3.00 -22.85 -1.49
CA ALA A 141 -3.81 -23.48 -2.52
C ALA A 141 -4.73 -22.49 -3.25
N ALA A 142 -5.23 -21.44 -2.58
CA ALA A 142 -6.10 -20.45 -3.21
C ALA A 142 -5.32 -19.63 -4.23
N THR A 143 -4.17 -19.09 -3.83
CA THR A 143 -3.30 -18.31 -4.73
C THR A 143 -2.79 -19.19 -5.87
N ARG A 144 -2.33 -20.42 -5.58
CA ARG A 144 -1.89 -21.37 -6.61
C ARG A 144 -2.99 -21.71 -7.59
N LYS A 145 -4.22 -21.97 -7.11
CA LYS A 145 -5.39 -22.25 -7.96
C LYS A 145 -5.67 -21.09 -8.91
N ASN A 146 -5.63 -19.86 -8.42
CA ASN A 146 -5.84 -18.67 -9.25
C ASN A 146 -4.75 -18.52 -10.32
N LEU A 147 -3.48 -18.72 -9.94
CA LEU A 147 -2.34 -18.63 -10.88
C LEU A 147 -2.34 -19.73 -11.95
N ARG A 148 -2.84 -20.93 -11.62
CA ARG A 148 -2.87 -22.09 -12.53
C ARG A 148 -4.20 -22.25 -13.28
N GLY A 149 -5.25 -21.54 -12.87
CA GLY A 149 -6.60 -21.71 -13.41
C GLY A 149 -7.32 -22.98 -12.93
N GLY A 150 -6.82 -23.66 -11.89
CA GLY A 150 -7.38 -24.92 -11.39
C GLY A 150 -6.66 -25.43 -10.14
N PHE A 151 -7.35 -26.26 -9.36
CA PHE A 151 -6.79 -26.90 -8.16
C PHE A 151 -6.01 -28.16 -8.56
N ASP A 152 -4.72 -28.22 -8.20
CA ASP A 152 -3.79 -29.28 -8.63
C ASP A 152 -2.94 -29.86 -7.50
N ILE A 153 -3.31 -29.65 -6.23
CA ILE A 153 -2.58 -30.23 -5.09
C ILE A 153 -2.67 -31.77 -5.10
N ASP A 154 -3.81 -32.34 -5.52
CA ASP A 154 -3.98 -33.80 -5.66
C ASP A 154 -2.92 -34.40 -6.60
N ALA A 155 -2.50 -33.66 -7.63
CA ALA A 155 -1.43 -34.09 -8.52
C ALA A 155 -0.05 -34.02 -7.85
N LEU A 156 0.18 -33.08 -6.93
CA LEU A 156 1.43 -33.02 -6.15
C LEU A 156 1.53 -34.18 -5.15
N GLU A 157 0.41 -34.58 -4.54
CA GLU A 157 0.33 -35.72 -3.61
C GLU A 157 0.74 -37.05 -4.28
N MET A 158 0.56 -37.17 -5.61
CA MET A 158 1.02 -38.35 -6.36
C MET A 158 2.54 -38.39 -6.60
N ILE A 159 3.24 -37.27 -6.36
CA ILE A 159 4.63 -37.07 -6.79
C ILE A 159 5.58 -36.81 -5.61
N CYS A 160 5.09 -36.22 -4.52
CA CYS A 160 5.90 -35.85 -3.36
C CYS A 160 5.08 -35.87 -2.07
N ASP A 161 5.77 -35.81 -0.93
CA ASP A 161 5.14 -35.72 0.38
C ASP A 161 4.46 -34.35 0.53
N VAL A 162 3.13 -34.35 0.59
CA VAL A 162 2.29 -33.16 0.73
C VAL A 162 1.40 -33.32 1.97
N SER A 163 1.21 -32.24 2.73
CA SER A 163 0.36 -32.25 3.91
C SER A 163 -0.33 -30.93 4.14
N CYS A 164 -1.66 -30.94 4.14
CA CYS A 164 -2.50 -29.80 4.52
C CYS A 164 -2.19 -29.36 5.96
N LEU A 165 -2.09 -28.06 6.26
CA LEU A 165 -1.92 -27.60 7.65
C LEU A 165 -3.25 -27.57 8.43
N TYR A 166 -4.41 -27.64 7.77
CA TYR A 166 -5.68 -27.89 8.46
C TYR A 166 -5.84 -29.36 8.86
N ASN A 167 -6.82 -29.66 9.72
CA ASN A 167 -7.10 -31.00 10.24
C ASN A 167 -8.61 -31.27 10.22
N GLY A 168 -8.97 -32.56 10.15
CA GLY A 168 -10.36 -33.00 10.27
C GLY A 168 -11.24 -32.42 9.15
N ALA A 169 -12.50 -32.12 9.46
CA ALA A 169 -13.44 -31.58 8.48
C ALA A 169 -12.92 -30.31 7.77
N ALA A 170 -12.21 -29.42 8.49
CA ALA A 170 -11.66 -28.21 7.89
C ALA A 170 -10.58 -28.49 6.81
N ALA A 171 -9.87 -29.62 6.88
CA ALA A 171 -8.92 -29.99 5.84
C ALA A 171 -9.62 -30.34 4.52
N GLU A 172 -10.80 -30.96 4.60
CA GLU A 172 -11.62 -31.32 3.44
C GLU A 172 -12.42 -30.11 2.92
N ASP A 173 -13.17 -29.46 3.82
CA ASP A 173 -14.06 -28.35 3.48
C ASP A 173 -13.31 -27.13 2.92
N MET A 174 -12.07 -26.92 3.37
CA MET A 174 -11.23 -25.80 2.97
C MET A 174 -10.05 -26.23 2.10
N ARG A 175 -10.07 -27.44 1.52
CA ARG A 175 -8.93 -27.99 0.76
C ARG A 175 -8.42 -27.05 -0.33
N GLU A 176 -9.31 -26.37 -1.03
CA GLU A 176 -8.93 -25.48 -2.14
C GLU A 176 -8.37 -24.12 -1.70
N ILE A 177 -8.43 -23.81 -0.41
CA ILE A 177 -7.97 -22.55 0.18
C ILE A 177 -7.01 -22.77 1.37
N ALA A 178 -6.60 -24.02 1.60
CA ALA A 178 -5.73 -24.38 2.69
C ALA A 178 -4.25 -24.16 2.33
N PRO A 179 -3.39 -23.88 3.32
CA PRO A 179 -1.95 -23.97 3.14
C PRO A 179 -1.49 -25.43 3.22
N TYR A 180 -0.62 -25.83 2.28
CA TYR A 180 -0.03 -27.17 2.19
C TYR A 180 1.47 -27.10 2.39
N LEU A 181 1.99 -27.92 3.30
CA LEU A 181 3.43 -28.16 3.44
C LEU A 181 3.84 -29.23 2.43
N VAL A 182 4.93 -29.02 1.71
CA VAL A 182 5.50 -29.98 0.76
C VAL A 182 6.99 -30.14 1.06
N ASP A 183 7.49 -31.37 1.10
CA ASP A 183 8.93 -31.62 1.18
C ASP A 183 9.56 -31.57 -0.22
N ILE A 184 10.50 -30.63 -0.40
CA ILE A 184 11.23 -30.46 -1.65
C ILE A 184 12.71 -30.84 -1.53
N THR A 185 13.14 -31.35 -0.38
CA THR A 185 14.51 -31.81 -0.14
C THR A 185 15.04 -32.76 -1.22
N PRO A 186 14.27 -33.76 -1.71
CA PRO A 186 14.75 -34.69 -2.72
C PRO A 186 15.14 -34.03 -4.05
N PHE A 187 14.56 -32.87 -4.38
CA PHE A 187 14.77 -32.18 -5.66
C PHE A 187 16.00 -31.28 -5.68
N GLY A 188 16.66 -31.07 -4.53
CA GLY A 188 17.92 -30.34 -4.42
C GLY A 188 19.17 -31.21 -4.63
N GLN A 189 19.01 -32.52 -4.85
CA GLN A 189 20.12 -33.45 -5.03
C GLN A 189 20.65 -33.41 -6.48
N ASP A 190 21.95 -33.62 -6.65
CA ASP A 190 22.58 -33.69 -7.98
C ASP A 190 21.87 -34.70 -8.89
N GLY A 191 21.45 -34.25 -10.08
CA GLY A 191 20.76 -35.08 -11.07
C GLY A 191 19.29 -35.36 -10.76
N ALA A 192 18.71 -34.80 -9.70
CA ALA A 192 17.29 -34.91 -9.42
C ALA A 192 16.46 -34.20 -10.50
N LEU A 193 15.45 -34.89 -11.02
CA LEU A 193 14.47 -34.30 -11.93
C LEU A 193 13.35 -33.67 -11.12
N ILE A 194 13.22 -32.35 -11.18
CA ILE A 194 12.09 -31.66 -10.59
C ILE A 194 10.82 -31.84 -11.46
N PRO A 195 9.69 -32.29 -10.89
CA PRO A 195 8.42 -32.39 -11.58
C PRO A 195 7.95 -31.04 -12.13
N ALA A 196 7.36 -31.03 -13.33
CA ALA A 196 6.83 -29.80 -13.95
C ALA A 196 5.88 -29.00 -13.02
N PRO A 197 4.97 -29.63 -12.23
CA PRO A 197 4.12 -28.91 -11.29
C PRO A 197 4.86 -28.16 -10.16
N LEU A 198 6.09 -28.58 -9.84
CA LEU A 198 6.94 -27.96 -8.83
C LEU A 198 7.90 -26.93 -9.44
N ARG A 199 8.23 -26.99 -10.72
CA ARG A 199 9.07 -25.98 -11.40
C ARG A 199 8.46 -24.58 -11.34
N ASP A 200 7.14 -24.48 -11.48
CA ASP A 200 6.46 -23.18 -11.39
C ASP A 200 6.53 -22.55 -9.99
N LEU A 201 6.88 -23.32 -8.95
CA LEU A 201 7.15 -22.78 -7.60
C LEU A 201 8.23 -21.72 -7.63
N PHE A 202 9.25 -21.89 -8.46
CA PHE A 202 10.45 -21.05 -8.50
C PHE A 202 10.37 -19.93 -9.55
N THR A 203 9.25 -19.85 -10.28
CA THR A 203 9.00 -18.80 -11.28
C THR A 203 7.70 -18.06 -10.93
N LYS A 204 6.58 -18.45 -11.53
CA LYS A 204 5.30 -17.74 -11.44
C LYS A 204 4.71 -17.72 -10.03
N GLN A 205 4.92 -18.78 -9.25
CA GLN A 205 4.29 -18.91 -7.93
C GLN A 205 5.06 -18.21 -6.82
N TRP A 206 6.39 -18.18 -6.91
CA TRP A 206 7.23 -17.37 -6.02
C TRP A 206 6.89 -15.89 -6.19
N ASP A 207 6.87 -15.41 -7.43
CA ASP A 207 6.58 -14.01 -7.75
C ASP A 207 5.10 -13.67 -7.50
N GLY A 208 4.19 -14.59 -7.85
CA GLY A 208 2.75 -14.46 -7.62
C GLY A 208 2.30 -14.68 -6.18
N GLY A 209 3.22 -14.81 -5.22
CA GLY A 209 2.90 -14.86 -3.79
C GLY A 209 2.20 -16.15 -3.33
N ALA A 210 2.35 -17.26 -4.05
CA ALA A 210 1.68 -18.52 -3.73
C ALA A 210 2.51 -19.46 -2.83
N CYS A 211 3.78 -19.14 -2.56
CA CYS A 211 4.62 -20.00 -1.74
C CYS A 211 5.65 -19.28 -0.86
N LEU A 212 6.07 -19.99 0.19
CA LEU A 212 7.12 -19.63 1.14
C LEU A 212 8.01 -20.84 1.39
N PHE A 213 9.34 -20.72 1.32
CA PHE A 213 10.23 -21.82 1.64
C PHE A 213 10.63 -21.82 3.12
N ILE A 214 10.85 -23.01 3.67
CA ILE A 214 11.30 -23.21 5.04
C ILE A 214 12.45 -24.20 5.04
N ARG A 215 13.56 -23.85 5.70
CA ARG A 215 14.65 -24.78 5.97
C ARG A 215 14.68 -25.13 7.44
N ALA A 216 14.74 -26.43 7.75
CA ALA A 216 14.81 -26.91 9.13
C ALA A 216 15.43 -28.31 9.19
N ASP A 217 16.14 -28.59 10.29
CA ASP A 217 16.63 -29.94 10.60
C ASP A 217 15.55 -30.71 11.37
N THR A 218 14.45 -31.05 10.69
CA THR A 218 13.30 -31.70 11.33
C THR A 218 12.47 -32.51 10.34
N SER A 219 11.58 -33.36 10.85
CA SER A 219 10.65 -34.11 10.01
C SER A 219 9.49 -33.22 9.53
N MET A 220 8.90 -33.56 8.38
CA MET A 220 7.71 -32.88 7.87
C MET A 220 6.57 -32.87 8.89
N GLU A 221 6.36 -33.98 9.60
CA GLU A 221 5.32 -34.09 10.64
C GLU A 221 5.58 -33.12 11.80
N ALA A 222 6.83 -33.03 12.27
CA ALA A 222 7.21 -32.13 13.35
C ALA A 222 7.07 -30.65 12.94
N LEU A 223 7.52 -30.31 11.73
CA LEU A 223 7.36 -28.97 11.17
C LEU A 223 5.88 -28.61 10.99
N ARG A 224 5.09 -29.51 10.41
CA ARG A 224 3.63 -29.34 10.27
C ARG A 224 2.98 -29.06 11.62
N ARG A 225 3.28 -29.87 12.64
CA ARG A 225 2.74 -29.67 13.99
C ARG A 225 3.12 -28.30 14.55
N HIS A 226 4.36 -27.86 14.35
CA HIS A 226 4.83 -26.54 14.77
C HIS A 226 4.02 -25.42 14.10
N LEU A 227 4.02 -25.38 12.77
CA LEU A 227 3.38 -24.34 11.96
C LEU A 227 1.88 -24.17 12.24
N ARG A 228 1.19 -25.28 12.56
CA ARG A 228 -0.26 -25.29 12.84
C ARG A 228 -0.67 -24.46 14.06
N HIS A 229 0.25 -24.18 14.97
CA HIS A 229 -0.03 -23.34 16.14
C HIS A 229 -0.24 -21.86 15.78
N PHE A 230 0.15 -21.44 14.57
CA PHE A 230 0.12 -20.04 14.14
C PHE A 230 -0.98 -19.74 13.11
N LEU A 231 -1.79 -20.74 12.72
CA LEU A 231 -2.88 -20.54 11.74
C LEU A 231 -3.96 -19.58 12.25
N ARG A 232 -4.10 -19.48 13.58
CA ARG A 232 -5.07 -18.61 14.25
C ARG A 232 -4.41 -17.89 15.41
N ILE A 233 -4.79 -16.63 15.57
CA ILE A 233 -4.33 -15.72 16.61
C ILE A 233 -5.52 -15.16 17.37
N ARG A 234 -5.29 -14.72 18.60
CA ARG A 234 -6.26 -13.91 19.36
C ARG A 234 -5.95 -12.44 19.17
N SER A 235 -6.95 -11.57 19.24
CA SER A 235 -6.71 -10.13 19.34
C SER A 235 -6.60 -9.73 20.82
N SER A 236 -5.79 -8.72 21.12
CA SER A 236 -5.79 -8.06 22.43
C SER A 236 -7.12 -7.38 22.75
N ASP A 237 -7.86 -6.99 21.71
CA ASP A 237 -9.04 -6.13 21.79
C ASP A 237 -10.27 -6.94 22.20
N ASP A 238 -10.26 -8.22 21.84
CA ASP A 238 -11.25 -9.21 22.21
C ASP A 238 -10.57 -10.58 22.25
N ALA A 239 -10.30 -11.06 23.47
CA ALA A 239 -9.59 -12.31 23.71
C ALA A 239 -10.35 -13.55 23.21
N ASP A 240 -11.66 -13.44 22.97
CA ASP A 240 -12.51 -14.50 22.43
C ASP A 240 -12.56 -14.46 20.90
N LYS A 241 -12.19 -13.32 20.29
CA LYS A 241 -12.10 -13.17 18.84
C LYS A 241 -10.82 -13.79 18.28
N TRP A 242 -11.02 -14.87 17.55
CA TRP A 242 -9.96 -15.51 16.77
C TRP A 242 -9.94 -14.98 15.33
N THR A 243 -8.75 -14.72 14.81
CA THR A 243 -8.53 -14.35 13.40
C THR A 243 -7.52 -15.29 12.77
N PHE A 244 -7.66 -15.57 11.48
CA PHE A 244 -6.66 -16.33 10.74
C PHE A 244 -5.39 -15.49 10.56
N PHE A 245 -4.24 -16.07 10.88
CA PHE A 245 -2.95 -15.46 10.61
C PHE A 245 -2.29 -16.22 9.47
N ARG A 246 -2.40 -15.65 8.27
CA ARG A 246 -1.81 -16.18 7.03
C ARG A 246 -0.30 -15.92 6.99
N PHE A 247 0.44 -16.42 7.98
CA PHE A 247 1.89 -16.19 8.10
C PHE A 247 2.69 -16.70 6.88
N TRP A 248 2.10 -17.62 6.11
CA TRP A 248 2.68 -18.20 4.91
C TRP A 248 2.49 -17.33 3.67
N ASP A 249 1.60 -16.32 3.73
CA ASP A 249 1.43 -15.35 2.67
C ASP A 249 2.72 -14.52 2.56
N PRO A 250 3.41 -14.51 1.41
CA PRO A 250 4.65 -13.76 1.23
C PRO A 250 4.52 -12.27 1.56
N ALA A 251 3.37 -11.64 1.31
CA ALA A 251 3.14 -10.24 1.69
C ALA A 251 3.13 -10.06 3.22
N VAL A 252 2.47 -10.99 3.93
CA VAL A 252 2.47 -11.00 5.40
C VAL A 252 3.87 -11.28 5.95
N ALA A 253 4.56 -12.29 5.42
CA ALA A 253 5.88 -12.70 5.88
C ALA A 253 6.93 -11.59 5.75
N ARG A 254 6.90 -10.85 4.62
CA ARG A 254 7.83 -9.75 4.33
C ARG A 254 7.69 -8.55 5.26
N VAL A 255 6.49 -8.26 5.76
CA VAL A 255 6.25 -7.12 6.65
C VAL A 255 6.31 -7.55 8.11
N TYR A 256 5.60 -8.61 8.46
CA TYR A 256 5.41 -9.01 9.86
C TYR A 256 6.70 -9.53 10.50
N PHE A 257 7.44 -10.42 9.84
CA PHE A 257 8.62 -11.03 10.46
C PHE A 257 9.75 -10.03 10.72
N PRO A 258 10.14 -9.15 9.77
CA PRO A 258 11.03 -8.03 10.08
C PRO A 258 10.48 -7.10 11.17
N GLY A 259 9.18 -6.83 11.17
CA GLY A 259 8.51 -5.99 12.17
C GLY A 259 8.59 -6.52 13.61
N ILE A 260 8.77 -7.83 13.79
CA ILE A 260 8.97 -8.46 15.11
C ILE A 260 10.44 -8.79 15.41
N ALA A 261 11.40 -8.34 14.59
CA ALA A 261 12.80 -8.78 14.69
C ALA A 261 13.47 -8.48 16.04
N THR A 262 12.99 -7.50 16.80
CA THR A 262 13.48 -7.12 18.14
C THR A 262 12.67 -7.74 19.28
N ARG A 263 11.73 -8.65 18.97
CA ARG A 263 10.81 -9.30 19.92
C ARG A 263 11.19 -10.77 20.12
N PRO A 264 12.11 -11.08 21.05
CA PRO A 264 12.59 -12.45 21.28
C PRO A 264 11.46 -13.43 21.58
N GLU A 265 10.41 -13.04 22.32
CA GLU A 265 9.31 -13.98 22.57
C GLU A 265 8.54 -14.37 21.31
N ARG A 266 8.46 -13.49 20.30
CA ARG A 266 7.78 -13.78 19.03
C ARG A 266 8.68 -14.58 18.11
N VAL A 267 9.93 -14.15 17.97
CA VAL A 267 10.94 -14.77 17.12
C VAL A 267 11.19 -16.21 17.57
N ASP A 268 11.46 -16.44 18.86
CA ASP A 268 11.71 -17.80 19.36
C ASP A 268 10.49 -18.71 19.19
N ARG A 269 9.27 -18.19 19.37
CA ARG A 269 8.06 -18.99 19.20
C ARG A 269 7.83 -19.43 17.76
N ILE A 270 8.10 -18.57 16.78
CA ILE A 270 7.80 -18.83 15.37
C ILE A 270 8.97 -19.56 14.70
N PHE A 271 10.20 -19.09 14.96
CA PHE A 271 11.40 -19.54 14.26
C PHE A 271 12.16 -20.67 14.98
N ARG A 272 11.63 -21.24 16.07
CA ARG A 272 12.24 -22.39 16.74
C ARG A 272 11.22 -23.45 17.14
N LEU A 273 11.46 -24.69 16.72
CA LEU A 273 10.68 -25.85 17.15
C LEU A 273 11.06 -26.27 18.58
N THR A 274 12.35 -26.20 18.87
CA THR A 274 12.97 -26.36 20.20
C THR A 274 14.10 -25.33 20.31
N PRO A 275 14.64 -25.04 21.51
CA PRO A 275 15.75 -24.08 21.62
C PRO A 275 16.94 -24.38 20.68
N GLN A 276 17.17 -25.65 20.37
CA GLN A 276 18.27 -26.13 19.51
C GLN A 276 17.87 -26.31 18.04
N LEU A 277 16.58 -26.25 17.69
CA LEU A 277 16.08 -26.48 16.34
C LEU A 277 15.45 -25.21 15.76
N PRO A 278 16.27 -24.26 15.26
CA PRO A 278 15.75 -23.11 14.52
C PRO A 278 15.23 -23.56 13.15
N LEU A 279 14.28 -22.81 12.62
CA LEU A 279 13.91 -22.82 11.22
C LEU A 279 14.34 -21.51 10.57
N GLU A 280 14.56 -21.56 9.26
CA GLU A 280 14.76 -20.40 8.41
C GLU A 280 13.57 -20.28 7.47
N ILE A 281 13.11 -19.06 7.26
CA ILE A 281 12.05 -18.75 6.30
C ILE A 281 12.67 -17.99 5.13
N ILE A 282 12.34 -18.39 3.92
CA ILE A 282 12.77 -17.71 2.70
C ILE A 282 11.52 -17.31 1.91
N THR A 283 11.41 -16.02 1.61
CA THR A 283 10.36 -15.41 0.79
C THR A 283 10.99 -14.44 -0.21
N GLY A 284 10.27 -13.99 -1.23
CA GLY A 284 10.87 -13.06 -2.18
C GLY A 284 10.01 -12.77 -3.41
N SER A 285 10.67 -12.16 -4.39
CA SER A 285 10.17 -11.93 -5.74
C SER A 285 11.13 -12.57 -6.74
N VAL A 286 10.83 -12.45 -8.03
CA VAL A 286 11.66 -13.02 -9.11
C VAL A 286 13.14 -12.58 -9.08
N ALA A 287 13.44 -11.38 -8.55
CA ALA A 287 14.78 -10.79 -8.57
C ALA A 287 15.46 -10.70 -7.20
N GLN A 288 14.77 -11.11 -6.12
CA GLN A 288 15.31 -10.96 -4.77
C GLN A 288 14.72 -12.01 -3.82
N ALA A 289 15.60 -12.65 -3.05
CA ALA A 289 15.23 -13.45 -1.90
C ALA A 289 15.39 -12.63 -0.61
N THR A 290 14.53 -12.90 0.36
CA THR A 290 14.60 -12.44 1.73
C THR A 290 14.68 -13.66 2.63
N ARG A 291 15.83 -13.81 3.30
CA ARG A 291 16.11 -14.91 4.22
C ARG A 291 15.97 -14.42 5.66
N LEU A 292 15.18 -15.14 6.44
CA LEU A 292 14.78 -14.79 7.80
C LEU A 292 15.17 -15.94 8.73
N PHE A 293 16.07 -15.69 9.67
CA PHE A 293 16.52 -16.72 10.61
C PHE A 293 16.93 -16.11 11.95
N PRO A 294 16.68 -16.80 13.07
CA PRO A 294 16.96 -16.26 14.39
C PRO A 294 18.47 -16.30 14.66
N ARG A 295 19.01 -15.26 15.31
CA ARG A 295 20.40 -15.25 15.83
C ARG A 295 20.54 -16.29 16.95
N GLU A 296 21.76 -16.65 17.36
CA GLU A 296 21.98 -17.66 18.40
C GLU A 296 21.18 -17.37 19.69
N ALA A 297 20.78 -18.45 20.38
CA ALA A 297 19.55 -18.52 21.18
C ALA A 297 19.46 -17.58 22.40
N SER A 298 18.26 -17.02 22.59
CA SER A 298 17.73 -16.66 23.92
C SER A 298 17.06 -17.86 24.59
N GLY A 299 17.70 -18.42 25.61
CA GLY A 299 17.07 -19.18 26.70
C GLY A 299 15.91 -20.14 26.40
N ARG A 300 14.93 -20.15 27.32
CA ARG A 300 13.79 -21.09 27.35
C ARG A 300 12.65 -20.58 26.48
N LEU A 301 12.11 -21.44 25.60
CA LEU A 301 10.94 -21.09 24.79
C LEU A 301 9.76 -20.65 25.67
N PRO A 302 9.05 -19.55 25.31
CA PRO A 302 7.84 -19.12 26.01
C PRO A 302 6.77 -20.22 26.01
N LYS A 303 5.86 -20.17 26.99
CA LYS A 303 4.74 -21.13 27.12
C LYS A 303 3.88 -21.19 25.85
N THR A 304 3.31 -22.38 25.60
CA THR A 304 2.51 -22.79 24.43
C THR A 304 1.15 -22.09 24.25
N ALA A 305 0.83 -21.08 25.05
CA ALA A 305 -0.43 -20.35 24.93
C ALA A 305 -0.53 -19.68 23.55
N PRO A 306 -1.70 -19.59 22.90
CA PRO A 306 -1.85 -18.96 21.60
C PRO A 306 -1.21 -17.56 21.53
N ILE A 307 -0.65 -17.21 20.37
CA ILE A 307 -0.16 -15.84 20.14
C ILE A 307 -1.38 -14.91 20.18
N THR A 308 -1.32 -13.90 21.04
CA THR A 308 -2.29 -12.81 21.09
C THR A 308 -1.64 -11.59 20.47
N PHE A 309 -2.22 -11.06 19.39
CA PHE A 309 -1.74 -9.87 18.70
C PHE A 309 -1.98 -8.65 19.58
N ASP A 310 -0.95 -7.82 19.71
CA ASP A 310 -1.04 -6.52 20.37
C ASP A 310 -1.08 -5.38 19.33
N ALA A 311 -1.07 -4.14 19.81
CA ALA A 311 -1.07 -2.94 18.98
C ALA A 311 0.00 -2.94 17.87
N GLN A 312 1.20 -3.46 18.15
CA GLN A 312 2.28 -3.48 17.15
C GLN A 312 1.99 -4.54 16.08
N ASP A 313 1.52 -5.71 16.49
CA ASP A 313 1.14 -6.77 15.54
C ASP A 313 -0.02 -6.31 14.64
N HIS A 314 -1.01 -5.61 15.21
CA HIS A 314 -2.12 -5.02 14.45
C HIS A 314 -1.66 -3.92 13.48
N ALA A 315 -0.72 -3.07 13.88
CA ALA A 315 -0.14 -2.06 12.99
C ALA A 315 0.61 -2.70 11.82
N LEU A 316 1.38 -3.77 12.06
CA LEU A 316 2.05 -4.53 10.99
C LEU A 316 1.05 -5.20 10.03
N MET A 317 -0.06 -5.73 10.54
CA MET A 317 -1.11 -6.29 9.69
C MET A 317 -1.83 -5.21 8.88
N GLN A 318 -2.00 -4.02 9.44
CA GLN A 318 -2.55 -2.88 8.71
C GLN A 318 -1.61 -2.45 7.59
N GLU A 319 -0.30 -2.45 7.82
CA GLU A 319 0.71 -2.16 6.78
C GLU A 319 0.64 -3.17 5.61
N VAL A 320 0.49 -4.47 5.91
CA VAL A 320 0.26 -5.48 4.86
C VAL A 320 -0.99 -5.19 4.04
N ALA A 321 -2.10 -4.85 4.70
CA ALA A 321 -3.36 -4.56 4.04
C ALA A 321 -3.28 -3.30 3.18
N ASP A 322 -2.61 -2.25 3.68
CA ASP A 322 -2.40 -1.00 2.96
C ASP A 322 -1.55 -1.23 1.70
N HIS A 323 -0.44 -1.99 1.79
CA HIS A 323 0.39 -2.33 0.63
C HIS A 323 -0.41 -3.07 -0.45
N ALA A 324 -1.13 -4.12 -0.05
CA ALA A 324 -1.95 -4.89 -0.99
C ALA A 324 -3.01 -4.02 -1.68
N PHE A 325 -3.66 -3.14 -0.91
CA PHE A 325 -4.68 -2.26 -1.45
C PHE A 325 -4.11 -1.19 -2.39
N ARG A 326 -2.90 -0.67 -2.10
CA ARG A 326 -2.19 0.23 -3.02
C ARG A 326 -1.84 -0.45 -4.34
N GLN A 327 -1.30 -1.66 -4.29
CA GLN A 327 -0.95 -2.42 -5.50
C GLN A 327 -2.18 -2.69 -6.38
N GLU A 328 -3.30 -3.09 -5.76
CA GLU A 328 -4.56 -3.30 -6.45
C GLU A 328 -5.10 -2.00 -7.07
N THR A 329 -5.01 -0.88 -6.34
CA THR A 329 -5.42 0.44 -6.85
C THR A 329 -4.54 0.89 -8.01
N ALA A 330 -3.23 0.70 -7.93
CA ALA A 330 -2.30 1.00 -9.03
C ALA A 330 -2.62 0.17 -10.29
N ALA A 331 -2.85 -1.14 -10.11
CA ALA A 331 -3.22 -2.02 -11.22
C ALA A 331 -4.54 -1.59 -11.87
N TRP A 332 -5.56 -1.31 -11.05
CA TRP A 332 -6.85 -0.81 -11.51
C TRP A 332 -6.72 0.52 -12.27
N LEU A 333 -5.90 1.48 -11.80
CA LEU A 333 -5.70 2.76 -12.47
C LEU A 333 -5.09 2.57 -13.87
N ARG A 334 -4.09 1.69 -14.04
CA ARG A 334 -3.50 1.40 -15.35
C ARG A 334 -4.48 0.75 -16.30
N GLU A 335 -5.32 -0.16 -15.78
CA GLU A 335 -6.32 -0.86 -16.58
C GLU A 335 -7.47 0.07 -17.00
N ALA A 336 -8.00 0.87 -16.07
CA ALA A 336 -9.15 1.73 -16.30
C ALA A 336 -8.82 3.03 -17.04
N TYR A 337 -7.59 3.55 -16.91
CA TYR A 337 -7.16 4.81 -17.52
C TYR A 337 -5.74 4.69 -18.15
N PRO A 338 -5.57 3.82 -19.16
CA PRO A 338 -4.25 3.52 -19.74
C PRO A 338 -3.57 4.76 -20.31
N ASP A 339 -4.31 5.62 -21.01
CA ASP A 339 -3.79 6.85 -21.62
C ASP A 339 -3.15 7.80 -20.60
N ARG A 340 -3.52 7.69 -19.32
CA ARG A 340 -3.02 8.54 -18.25
C ARG A 340 -1.87 7.90 -17.46
N PHE A 341 -2.00 6.62 -17.13
CA PHE A 341 -1.09 5.96 -16.16
C PHE A 341 -0.15 4.92 -16.76
N GLN A 342 -0.27 4.58 -18.05
CA GLN A 342 0.63 3.61 -18.67
C GLN A 342 2.08 4.11 -18.70
N ALA A 343 2.28 5.42 -18.88
CA ALA A 343 3.60 6.05 -18.92
C ALA A 343 4.17 6.41 -17.53
N PHE A 344 3.41 6.23 -16.45
CA PHE A 344 3.86 6.57 -15.10
C PHE A 344 4.92 5.58 -14.61
N ASP A 345 6.04 6.12 -14.14
CA ASP A 345 7.04 5.34 -13.43
C ASP A 345 6.52 4.88 -12.04
N PRO A 346 7.25 3.99 -11.33
CA PRO A 346 6.81 3.50 -10.02
C PRO A 346 6.61 4.60 -8.96
N VAL A 347 7.41 5.67 -8.99
CA VAL A 347 7.34 6.77 -8.02
C VAL A 347 6.11 7.64 -8.29
N GLN A 348 5.85 7.98 -9.55
CA GLN A 348 4.66 8.71 -9.96
C GLN A 348 3.39 7.92 -9.65
N MET A 349 3.42 6.60 -9.89
CA MET A 349 2.28 5.75 -9.59
C MET A 349 2.00 5.64 -8.08
N ASP A 350 3.03 5.47 -7.25
CA ASP A 350 2.83 5.48 -5.80
C ASP A 350 2.29 6.83 -5.31
N ALA A 351 2.77 7.96 -5.84
CA ALA A 351 2.25 9.28 -5.50
C ALA A 351 0.75 9.43 -5.84
N ALA A 352 0.33 8.99 -7.02
CA ALA A 352 -1.08 9.00 -7.43
C ALA A 352 -1.96 8.15 -6.49
N VAL A 353 -1.53 6.93 -6.20
CA VAL A 353 -2.28 6.02 -5.30
C VAL A 353 -2.29 6.56 -3.88
N ALA A 354 -1.16 7.02 -3.36
CA ALA A 354 -1.04 7.60 -2.03
C ALA A 354 -1.99 8.80 -1.85
N HIS A 355 -2.17 9.61 -2.90
CA HIS A 355 -3.11 10.72 -2.91
C HIS A 355 -4.57 10.26 -2.79
N ILE A 356 -5.00 9.27 -3.58
CA ILE A 356 -6.35 8.66 -3.48
C ILE A 356 -6.57 8.11 -2.06
N MET A 357 -5.57 7.42 -1.52
CA MET A 357 -5.63 6.82 -0.20
C MET A 357 -5.74 7.87 0.92
N ALA A 358 -4.95 8.95 0.84
CA ALA A 358 -5.00 10.06 1.78
C ALA A 358 -6.37 10.76 1.75
N GLU A 359 -6.87 11.08 0.56
CA GLU A 359 -8.17 11.73 0.41
C GLU A 359 -9.33 10.82 0.85
N GLY A 360 -9.29 9.53 0.48
CA GLY A 360 -10.28 8.56 0.92
C GLY A 360 -10.32 8.41 2.43
N ARG A 361 -9.16 8.38 3.11
CA ARG A 361 -9.10 8.40 4.58
C ARG A 361 -9.64 9.69 5.16
N ARG A 362 -9.33 10.85 4.57
CA ARG A 362 -9.85 12.17 5.02
C ARG A 362 -11.38 12.21 5.04
N VAL A 363 -12.02 11.58 4.04
CA VAL A 363 -13.49 11.50 3.95
C VAL A 363 -14.07 10.19 4.52
N LYS A 364 -13.22 9.36 5.15
CA LYS A 364 -13.56 8.09 5.78
C LYS A 364 -14.24 7.10 4.84
N CYS A 365 -13.74 6.94 3.60
CA CYS A 365 -14.14 5.86 2.70
C CYS A 365 -14.08 4.51 3.44
N ALA A 366 -15.17 3.74 3.36
CA ALA A 366 -15.32 2.50 4.13
C ALA A 366 -15.09 1.25 3.26
N LEU A 367 -15.39 1.34 1.97
CA LEU A 367 -15.33 0.23 1.02
C LEU A 367 -14.42 0.58 -0.16
N LYS A 368 -13.88 -0.44 -0.85
CA LYS A 368 -13.08 -0.24 -2.07
C LYS A 368 -13.81 0.60 -3.12
N ASP A 369 -15.12 0.38 -3.28
CA ASP A 369 -15.92 1.15 -4.22
C ASP A 369 -16.02 2.64 -3.88
N ASP A 370 -15.96 3.00 -2.59
CA ASP A 370 -15.92 4.41 -2.17
C ASP A 370 -14.62 5.07 -2.67
N TYR A 371 -13.48 4.36 -2.53
CA TYR A 371 -12.19 4.83 -3.04
C TYR A 371 -12.18 4.92 -4.56
N ALA A 372 -12.68 3.90 -5.27
CA ALA A 372 -12.71 3.88 -6.72
C ALA A 372 -13.56 5.03 -7.29
N PHE A 373 -14.73 5.29 -6.69
CA PHE A 373 -15.58 6.39 -7.13
C PHE A 373 -14.98 7.75 -6.77
N LEU A 374 -14.39 7.91 -5.58
CA LEU A 374 -13.67 9.13 -5.23
C LEU A 374 -12.52 9.39 -6.19
N ALA A 375 -11.73 8.37 -6.53
CA ALA A 375 -10.67 8.47 -7.52
C ALA A 375 -11.21 8.92 -8.89
N HIS A 376 -12.35 8.36 -9.34
CA HIS A 376 -12.99 8.82 -10.58
C HIS A 376 -13.36 10.31 -10.54
N VAL A 377 -13.91 10.79 -9.41
CA VAL A 377 -14.22 12.22 -9.22
C VAL A 377 -12.94 13.08 -9.26
N MET A 378 -11.87 12.64 -8.59
CA MET A 378 -10.56 13.31 -8.60
C MET A 378 -9.93 13.35 -9.99
N LEU A 379 -10.01 12.26 -10.75
CA LEU A 379 -9.47 12.17 -12.11
C LEU A 379 -10.22 13.07 -13.10
N THR A 380 -11.48 13.36 -12.83
CA THR A 380 -12.32 14.22 -13.66
C THR A 380 -12.20 15.68 -13.27
N LEU A 381 -12.41 16.03 -11.99
CA LEU A 381 -12.42 17.42 -11.51
C LEU A 381 -11.04 17.98 -11.12
N GLY A 382 -10.01 17.14 -11.15
CA GLY A 382 -8.65 17.45 -10.67
C GLY A 382 -8.40 16.88 -9.26
N GLY A 383 -7.16 16.46 -8.99
CA GLY A 383 -6.81 15.78 -7.75
C GLY A 383 -7.01 16.62 -6.48
N TRP A 384 -7.04 17.94 -6.62
CA TRP A 384 -7.23 18.90 -5.53
C TRP A 384 -8.60 19.57 -5.53
N PHE A 385 -9.61 19.00 -6.20
CA PHE A 385 -10.95 19.58 -6.28
C PHE A 385 -11.56 19.88 -4.89
N HIS A 386 -11.20 19.11 -3.86
CA HIS A 386 -11.66 19.30 -2.49
C HIS A 386 -11.10 20.57 -1.82
N ILE A 387 -10.05 21.19 -2.38
CA ILE A 387 -9.51 22.48 -1.93
C ILE A 387 -10.28 23.64 -2.57
N SER A 388 -10.66 23.51 -3.85
CA SER A 388 -11.29 24.61 -4.60
C SER A 388 -12.70 24.97 -4.12
N GLY A 389 -13.38 24.05 -3.42
CA GLY A 389 -14.78 24.25 -3.02
C GLY A 389 -15.79 24.00 -4.15
N HIS A 390 -15.35 23.64 -5.35
CA HIS A 390 -16.17 23.52 -6.55
C HIS A 390 -16.04 22.12 -7.19
N PRO A 391 -17.14 21.49 -7.66
CA PRO A 391 -18.55 21.90 -7.53
C PRO A 391 -19.11 21.78 -6.10
N ALA A 392 -19.95 22.73 -5.70
CA ALA A 392 -20.42 22.85 -4.32
C ALA A 392 -21.25 21.64 -3.84
N ASP A 393 -22.01 20.99 -4.72
CA ASP A 393 -22.85 19.84 -4.37
C ASP A 393 -22.02 18.59 -4.05
N VAL A 394 -20.94 18.35 -4.80
CA VAL A 394 -19.99 17.27 -4.50
C VAL A 394 -19.32 17.52 -3.15
N HIS A 395 -18.89 18.75 -2.89
CA HIS A 395 -18.32 19.16 -1.60
C HIS A 395 -19.28 19.04 -0.44
N LYS A 396 -20.57 19.30 -0.66
CA LYS A 396 -21.62 19.10 0.34
C LYS A 396 -21.70 17.62 0.73
N VAL A 397 -21.65 16.70 -0.24
CA VAL A 397 -21.62 15.26 0.05
C VAL A 397 -20.41 14.89 0.90
N LEU A 398 -19.20 15.29 0.50
CA LEU A 398 -17.96 14.98 1.23
C LEU A 398 -17.91 15.52 2.67
N ARG A 399 -18.64 16.61 2.97
CA ARG A 399 -18.74 17.16 4.33
C ARG A 399 -19.85 16.51 5.17
N THR A 400 -20.90 16.01 4.53
CA THR A 400 -22.11 15.53 5.22
C THR A 400 -22.12 14.03 5.48
N HIS A 401 -21.43 13.26 4.64
CA HIS A 401 -21.38 11.81 4.74
C HIS A 401 -19.99 11.39 5.24
N GLN A 402 -19.97 10.36 6.10
CA GLN A 402 -18.76 9.69 6.56
C GLN A 402 -18.94 8.19 6.30
N GLY A 403 -18.16 7.61 5.39
CA GLY A 403 -18.34 6.24 4.91
C GLY A 403 -19.57 6.06 4.01
N GLY A 404 -19.56 5.01 3.17
CA GLY A 404 -20.66 4.73 2.24
C GLY A 404 -20.87 5.87 1.23
N LEU A 405 -19.76 6.44 0.75
CA LEU A 405 -19.74 7.65 -0.06
C LEU A 405 -20.16 7.43 -1.51
N ARG A 406 -20.02 6.22 -2.04
CA ARG A 406 -20.28 5.91 -3.45
C ARG A 406 -21.64 6.44 -3.93
N ALA A 407 -22.74 5.95 -3.37
CA ALA A 407 -24.08 6.27 -3.86
C ALA A 407 -24.49 7.75 -3.66
N PRO A 408 -24.15 8.42 -2.55
CA PRO A 408 -24.32 9.87 -2.42
C PRO A 408 -23.49 10.67 -3.43
N LEU A 409 -22.22 10.32 -3.63
CA LEU A 409 -21.36 11.01 -4.59
C LEU A 409 -21.86 10.81 -6.02
N GLU A 410 -22.21 9.59 -6.41
CA GLU A 410 -22.71 9.25 -7.73
C GLU A 410 -23.95 10.07 -8.11
N ARG A 411 -24.90 10.20 -7.19
CA ARG A 411 -26.11 11.03 -7.40
C ARG A 411 -25.81 12.52 -7.54
N ALA A 412 -24.82 13.03 -6.83
CA ALA A 412 -24.46 14.44 -6.87
C ALA A 412 -23.51 14.79 -8.02
N PHE A 413 -22.70 13.83 -8.47
CA PHE A 413 -21.58 14.08 -9.36
C PHE A 413 -22.01 14.49 -10.76
N MET A 414 -22.85 13.69 -11.44
CA MET A 414 -23.19 13.95 -12.85
C MET A 414 -23.88 15.30 -13.06
N PRO A 415 -24.92 15.67 -12.28
CA PRO A 415 -25.55 16.99 -12.42
C PRO A 415 -24.58 18.13 -12.12
N ALA A 416 -23.67 17.95 -11.14
CA ALA A 416 -22.69 18.95 -10.79
C ALA A 416 -21.59 19.10 -11.85
N TRP A 417 -21.21 18.00 -12.51
CA TRP A 417 -20.29 17.98 -13.65
C TRP A 417 -20.89 18.71 -14.85
N GLU A 418 -22.11 18.36 -15.26
CA GLU A 418 -22.80 18.97 -16.41
C GLU A 418 -22.99 20.48 -16.24
N ALA A 419 -23.20 20.95 -15.00
CA ALA A 419 -23.32 22.37 -14.69
C ALA A 419 -21.97 23.11 -14.56
N SER A 420 -20.83 22.40 -14.66
CA SER A 420 -19.50 22.95 -14.45
C SER A 420 -18.97 23.68 -15.69
N PRO A 421 -18.13 24.73 -15.52
CA PRO A 421 -17.45 25.35 -16.65
C PRO A 421 -16.50 24.38 -17.36
N GLN A 422 -15.99 23.36 -16.66
CA GLN A 422 -15.11 22.34 -17.23
C GLN A 422 -15.86 21.50 -18.27
N ALA A 423 -17.03 20.95 -17.94
CA ALA A 423 -17.86 20.22 -18.89
C ALA A 423 -18.24 21.08 -20.10
N ALA A 424 -18.65 22.32 -19.86
CA ALA A 424 -19.00 23.25 -20.93
C ALA A 424 -17.81 23.60 -21.86
N LEU A 425 -16.56 23.55 -21.39
CA LEU A 425 -15.38 23.67 -22.25
C LEU A 425 -15.13 22.38 -23.04
N MET A 426 -15.26 21.21 -22.39
CA MET A 426 -15.06 19.91 -23.04
C MET A 426 -16.05 19.67 -24.19
N ASP A 427 -17.32 20.08 -24.03
CA ASP A 427 -18.37 19.94 -25.05
C ASP A 427 -18.08 20.70 -26.36
N GLN A 428 -17.17 21.67 -26.32
CA GLN A 428 -16.77 22.50 -27.47
C GLN A 428 -15.25 22.57 -27.62
N TRP A 429 -14.54 21.52 -27.19
CA TRP A 429 -13.08 21.50 -27.10
C TRP A 429 -12.38 21.83 -28.42
N ASP A 430 -12.90 21.33 -29.54
CA ASP A 430 -12.35 21.62 -30.87
C ASP A 430 -12.34 23.13 -31.19
N ALA A 431 -13.42 23.84 -30.84
CA ALA A 431 -13.52 25.28 -31.04
C ALA A 431 -12.62 26.08 -30.09
N VAL A 432 -12.50 25.61 -28.84
CA VAL A 432 -11.58 26.19 -27.83
C VAL A 432 -10.14 26.05 -28.29
N SER A 433 -9.74 24.84 -28.70
CA SER A 433 -8.38 24.53 -29.16
C SER A 433 -8.03 25.32 -30.43
N ALA A 434 -8.93 25.36 -31.43
CA ALA A 434 -8.73 26.14 -32.65
C ALA A 434 -8.57 27.65 -32.37
N HIS A 435 -9.34 28.20 -31.41
CA HIS A 435 -9.21 29.60 -31.03
C HIS A 435 -7.87 29.89 -30.35
N ILE A 436 -7.46 29.04 -29.39
CA ILE A 436 -6.23 29.23 -28.63
C ILE A 436 -4.99 29.07 -29.52
N THR A 437 -4.97 28.07 -30.39
CA THR A 437 -3.85 27.80 -31.31
C THR A 437 -3.70 28.87 -32.40
N ALA A 438 -4.77 29.59 -32.74
CA ALA A 438 -4.74 30.69 -33.70
C ALA A 438 -4.18 32.01 -33.10
N LEU A 439 -4.10 32.13 -31.77
CA LEU A 439 -3.54 33.33 -31.13
C LEU A 439 -2.01 33.39 -31.32
N PRO A 440 -1.44 34.54 -31.71
CA PRO A 440 0.00 34.74 -31.70
C PRO A 440 0.61 34.43 -30.34
N ALA A 441 1.83 33.87 -30.29
CA ALA A 441 2.50 33.55 -29.01
C ALA A 441 2.67 34.78 -28.09
N ALA A 442 2.76 35.99 -28.65
CA ALA A 442 2.81 37.25 -27.91
C ALA A 442 1.44 37.71 -27.36
N GLU A 443 0.34 37.15 -27.86
CA GLU A 443 -1.05 37.39 -27.45
C GLU A 443 -1.62 36.19 -26.65
N GLN A 444 -0.75 35.30 -26.18
CA GLN A 444 -1.10 34.21 -25.26
C GLN A 444 -1.95 34.74 -24.11
N ILE A 445 -2.86 33.91 -23.61
CA ILE A 445 -3.91 34.32 -22.68
C ILE A 445 -3.29 35.00 -21.45
N THR A 446 -3.31 36.32 -21.44
CA THR A 446 -3.10 37.14 -20.25
C THR A 446 -4.37 37.12 -19.39
N PRO A 447 -4.33 37.55 -18.12
CA PRO A 447 -5.53 37.67 -17.31
C PRO A 447 -6.62 38.55 -17.94
N GLN A 448 -6.24 39.55 -18.74
CA GLN A 448 -7.18 40.39 -19.49
C GLN A 448 -7.83 39.61 -20.64
N ALA A 449 -7.02 38.90 -21.45
CA ALA A 449 -7.52 38.07 -22.54
C ALA A 449 -8.42 36.92 -22.05
N PHE A 450 -8.16 36.40 -20.84
CA PHE A 450 -9.00 35.38 -20.21
C PHE A 450 -10.46 35.84 -20.04
N THR A 451 -10.69 37.12 -19.77
CA THR A 451 -12.06 37.63 -19.60
C THR A 451 -12.86 37.55 -20.90
N THR A 452 -12.23 37.90 -22.02
CA THR A 452 -12.81 37.76 -23.36
C THR A 452 -13.04 36.29 -23.69
N PHE A 453 -12.08 35.42 -23.39
CA PHE A 453 -12.20 33.97 -23.54
C PHE A 453 -13.42 33.41 -22.79
N ALA A 454 -13.58 33.76 -21.51
CA ALA A 454 -14.69 33.30 -20.69
C ALA A 454 -16.05 33.81 -21.20
N GLN A 455 -16.12 35.05 -21.70
CA GLN A 455 -17.35 35.58 -22.31
C GLN A 455 -17.72 34.86 -23.60
N GLN A 456 -16.74 34.46 -24.40
CA GLN A 456 -16.96 33.77 -25.67
C GLN A 456 -17.41 32.31 -25.46
N PHE A 457 -16.66 31.54 -24.66
CA PHE A 457 -16.89 30.10 -24.53
C PHE A 457 -17.79 29.73 -23.35
N LEU A 458 -17.88 30.59 -22.32
CA LEU A 458 -18.62 30.30 -21.09
C LEU A 458 -19.66 31.39 -20.72
N PRO A 459 -20.44 31.93 -21.69
CA PRO A 459 -21.30 33.10 -21.45
C PRO A 459 -22.40 32.86 -20.39
N ARG A 460 -22.83 31.60 -20.20
CA ARG A 460 -23.87 31.21 -19.23
C ARG A 460 -23.31 30.73 -17.88
N HIS A 461 -21.98 30.68 -17.73
CA HIS A 461 -21.32 30.06 -16.59
C HIS A 461 -20.53 31.06 -15.74
N GLY A 462 -20.71 32.38 -15.90
CA GLY A 462 -19.91 33.40 -15.20
C GLY A 462 -19.73 33.18 -13.69
N ASN A 463 -20.83 32.97 -12.96
CA ASN A 463 -20.77 32.67 -11.53
C ASN A 463 -20.03 31.36 -11.21
N ALA A 464 -20.18 30.33 -12.05
CA ALA A 464 -19.52 29.04 -11.87
C ALA A 464 -18.02 29.12 -12.21
N VAL A 465 -17.63 29.94 -13.20
CA VAL A 465 -16.24 30.27 -13.51
C VAL A 465 -15.57 30.97 -12.34
N ASP A 466 -16.23 31.98 -11.76
CA ASP A 466 -15.69 32.68 -10.59
C ASP A 466 -15.53 31.75 -9.38
N ALA A 467 -16.50 30.86 -9.15
CA ALA A 467 -16.41 29.85 -8.10
C ALA A 467 -15.26 28.86 -8.34
N ALA A 468 -15.12 28.34 -9.57
CA ALA A 468 -14.07 27.39 -9.94
C ALA A 468 -12.66 28.00 -9.82
N LEU A 469 -12.53 29.30 -10.10
CA LEU A 469 -11.25 30.01 -10.07
C LEU A 469 -10.93 30.69 -8.75
N ALA A 470 -11.86 30.76 -7.79
CA ALA A 470 -11.69 31.51 -6.55
C ALA A 470 -10.40 31.12 -5.80
N ALA A 471 -10.16 29.81 -5.62
CA ALA A 471 -8.96 29.29 -4.96
C ALA A 471 -7.69 29.59 -5.76
N THR A 472 -7.71 29.39 -7.09
CA THR A 472 -6.56 29.71 -7.96
C THR A 472 -6.22 31.20 -7.92
N LYS A 473 -7.22 32.09 -7.99
CA LYS A 473 -7.04 33.54 -7.91
C LYS A 473 -6.44 33.96 -6.55
N SER A 474 -6.82 33.27 -5.47
CA SER A 474 -6.21 33.50 -4.14
C SER A 474 -4.75 33.06 -4.08
N ASP A 475 -4.38 31.98 -4.76
CA ASP A 475 -3.01 31.46 -4.78
C ASP A 475 -2.07 32.29 -5.67
N LEU A 476 -2.59 32.97 -6.73
CA LEU A 476 -1.80 33.75 -7.69
C LEU A 476 -0.78 34.69 -7.04
N GLY A 477 -1.14 35.38 -5.95
CA GLY A 477 -0.24 36.33 -5.27
C GLY A 477 1.00 35.68 -4.64
N ARG A 478 1.01 34.36 -4.49
CA ARG A 478 2.14 33.57 -3.97
C ARG A 478 2.94 32.88 -5.08
N LEU A 479 2.44 32.91 -6.31
CA LEU A 479 3.05 32.25 -7.46
C LEU A 479 3.84 33.29 -8.26
N ASP A 480 5.17 33.13 -8.31
CA ASP A 480 6.06 34.00 -9.10
C ASP A 480 5.95 33.64 -10.60
N LEU A 481 4.88 34.14 -11.25
CA LEU A 481 4.53 33.79 -12.62
C LEU A 481 4.45 35.03 -13.53
N SER A 482 4.87 34.85 -14.78
CA SER A 482 4.70 35.84 -15.84
C SER A 482 3.21 36.10 -16.14
N GLN A 483 2.87 37.26 -16.69
CA GLN A 483 1.49 37.58 -17.07
C GLN A 483 0.87 36.54 -18.03
N PRO A 484 1.57 36.05 -19.08
CA PRO A 484 1.07 34.94 -19.90
C PRO A 484 0.81 33.66 -19.10
N ASP A 485 1.72 33.26 -18.20
CA ASP A 485 1.53 32.03 -17.41
C ASP A 485 0.38 32.14 -16.41
N GLN A 486 0.10 33.34 -15.89
CA GLN A 486 -1.06 33.58 -15.04
C GLN A 486 -2.37 33.36 -15.79
N GLY A 487 -2.52 33.86 -17.03
CA GLY A 487 -3.76 33.64 -17.77
C GLY A 487 -3.87 32.21 -18.33
N ARG A 488 -2.76 31.56 -18.71
CA ARG A 488 -2.71 30.12 -18.99
C ARG A 488 -3.16 29.30 -17.79
N LEU A 489 -2.69 29.63 -16.59
CA LEU A 489 -3.10 28.97 -15.35
C LEU A 489 -4.61 29.05 -15.13
N LEU A 490 -5.26 30.17 -15.46
CA LEU A 490 -6.72 30.32 -15.33
C LEU A 490 -7.46 29.37 -16.28
N VAL A 491 -7.06 29.29 -17.55
CA VAL A 491 -7.69 28.35 -18.50
C VAL A 491 -7.44 26.91 -18.10
N LEU A 492 -6.19 26.55 -17.81
CA LEU A 492 -5.83 25.19 -17.41
C LEU A 492 -6.49 24.78 -16.09
N THR A 493 -6.78 25.72 -15.17
CA THR A 493 -7.59 25.45 -13.97
C THR A 493 -9.01 25.03 -14.34
N LEU A 494 -9.62 25.64 -15.36
CA LEU A 494 -10.95 25.24 -15.83
C LEU A 494 -10.94 23.88 -16.54
N VAL A 495 -9.81 23.44 -17.07
CA VAL A 495 -9.67 22.17 -17.81
C VAL A 495 -9.27 21.01 -16.92
N TYR A 496 -8.28 21.21 -16.05
CA TYR A 496 -7.68 20.16 -15.22
C TYR A 496 -8.01 20.28 -13.73
N GLY A 497 -8.66 21.37 -13.33
CA GLY A 497 -8.95 21.65 -11.93
C GLY A 497 -7.89 22.50 -11.23
N HIS A 498 -8.23 22.92 -10.01
CA HIS A 498 -7.33 23.70 -9.15
C HIS A 498 -6.05 22.91 -8.83
N ARG A 499 -4.89 23.59 -8.83
CA ARG A 499 -3.56 23.01 -8.55
C ARG A 499 -3.17 21.84 -9.47
N PHE A 500 -3.62 21.81 -10.72
CA PHE A 500 -3.20 20.80 -11.70
C PHE A 500 -1.68 20.69 -11.87
N TYR A 501 -0.94 21.78 -11.62
CA TYR A 501 0.53 21.84 -11.70
C TYR A 501 1.22 21.03 -10.59
N ALA A 502 0.49 20.65 -9.53
CA ALA A 502 0.95 19.80 -8.44
C ALA A 502 0.00 18.60 -8.23
N ASP A 503 -0.77 18.22 -9.25
CA ASP A 503 -1.72 17.12 -9.19
C ASP A 503 -1.00 15.78 -9.44
N PRO A 504 -0.95 14.87 -8.44
CA PRO A 504 -0.25 13.57 -8.58
C PRO A 504 -0.76 12.70 -9.73
N PHE A 505 -1.93 13.01 -10.32
CA PHE A 505 -2.44 12.32 -11.50
C PHE A 505 -1.88 12.85 -12.83
N ARG A 506 -0.91 13.78 -12.79
CA ARG A 506 -0.28 14.38 -13.96
C ARG A 506 1.22 14.14 -13.98
N ALA A 507 1.76 13.82 -15.16
CA ALA A 507 3.18 13.54 -15.34
C ALA A 507 4.09 14.75 -15.03
N TRP A 508 3.58 15.97 -15.19
CA TRP A 508 4.28 17.23 -14.91
C TRP A 508 4.26 17.67 -13.45
N SER A 509 3.63 16.90 -12.54
CA SER A 509 3.46 17.30 -11.13
C SER A 509 4.74 17.46 -10.33
N THR A 510 5.86 16.94 -10.84
CA THR A 510 7.20 17.05 -10.24
C THR A 510 8.02 18.21 -10.80
N LEU A 511 7.52 18.90 -11.83
CA LEU A 511 8.21 20.04 -12.44
C LEU A 511 8.01 21.32 -11.60
N PRO A 512 8.91 22.30 -11.71
CA PRO A 512 8.64 23.66 -11.22
C PRO A 512 7.32 24.20 -11.79
N ILE A 513 6.61 25.02 -11.01
CA ILE A 513 5.22 25.43 -11.35
C ILE A 513 5.10 26.05 -12.75
N ALA A 514 6.02 26.92 -13.15
CA ALA A 514 6.01 27.51 -14.49
C ALA A 514 6.21 26.46 -15.59
N ASP A 515 7.10 25.50 -15.39
CA ASP A 515 7.36 24.41 -16.33
C ASP A 515 6.18 23.44 -16.40
N ALA A 516 5.51 23.18 -15.27
CA ALA A 516 4.30 22.37 -15.21
C ALA A 516 3.14 23.04 -15.96
N ILE A 517 2.98 24.37 -15.85
CA ILE A 517 2.00 25.14 -16.64
C ILE A 517 2.31 25.03 -18.13
N ASN A 518 3.58 25.17 -18.53
CA ASN A 518 4.00 25.06 -19.92
C ASN A 518 3.78 23.64 -20.47
N ALA A 519 4.11 22.61 -19.70
CA ALA A 519 3.89 21.21 -20.08
C ALA A 519 2.39 20.90 -20.25
N ALA A 520 1.55 21.33 -19.31
CA ALA A 520 0.09 21.17 -19.41
C ALA A 520 -0.50 21.98 -20.58
N TRP A 521 0.05 23.15 -20.88
CA TRP A 521 -0.36 23.95 -22.03
C TRP A 521 -0.04 23.25 -23.35
N ALA A 522 1.15 22.64 -23.45
CA ALA A 522 1.55 21.84 -24.61
C ALA A 522 0.71 20.55 -24.73
N ASP A 523 0.33 19.92 -23.62
CA ASP A 523 -0.57 18.75 -23.63
C ASP A 523 -1.96 19.09 -24.21
N CYS A 524 -2.50 20.27 -23.90
CA CYS A 524 -3.80 20.71 -24.40
C CYS A 524 -3.78 21.25 -25.84
N PHE A 525 -2.74 21.99 -26.22
CA PHE A 525 -2.74 22.87 -27.40
C PHE A 525 -1.48 22.77 -28.28
N GLY A 526 -0.55 21.87 -27.94
CA GLY A 526 0.76 21.73 -28.58
C GLY A 526 0.81 20.78 -29.77
#